data_AF-A0A956L6Z7-F1
#
_entry.id   AF-A0A956L6Z7-F1
#
_cell.length_a   1.000
_cell.length_b   1.000
_cell.length_c   1.000
_cell.angle_alpha   90.00
_cell.angle_beta   90.00
_cell.angle_gamma   90.00
#
_symmetry.space_group_name_H-M   'P 1'
#
loop_
_entity.id
_entity.type
_entity.pdbx_description
1 polymer ?
#
loop_
_entity_poly.entity_id
_entity_poly.type
_entity_poly.pdbx_seq_one_letter_code
_entity_poly.pdbx_strand_id
1 'polypeptide(L)'
;MPRGPAAARVLALALLAAPACGEPPGAGSTTTGRDEAYEPLEYQCEADEASALYEQRIAPLLTAERPSSCNSCHLAGIDLELYVQPTPCQTMACLVERDLVDLDDPGASTVLQWIDRGQPTSGLITKQIIDEEYVGFRAWIEQEAACGPCGEFEDPCGDAASEPATCAPDEPDEPDEPWQDPGDCSPPTLEAMFRHRVHRWRDRCYPCHYDSKDAEGPDWIIEDECTLSSLRTMNTVLREGYVDLAHPERSLLLLKPLAEAAGGLEHGGHDKFETTADEAYQDYASWIERLAQCTP
;
A
#
# COMPACT_ATOMS: atom_id res chain seq x y z
N MET A 1 55.38 32.39 -62.93
CA MET A 1 55.64 31.46 -64.05
C MET A 1 56.38 30.24 -63.50
N PRO A 2 56.23 29.01 -64.01
CA PRO A 2 55.04 28.16 -64.14
C PRO A 2 55.27 26.69 -63.63
N ARG A 3 54.22 25.83 -63.69
CA ARG A 3 54.20 24.33 -63.69
C ARG A 3 54.60 23.61 -62.36
N GLY A 4 53.79 22.79 -61.66
CA GLY A 4 52.90 21.67 -62.03
C GLY A 4 53.67 20.33 -62.01
N PRO A 5 53.09 19.11 -61.78
CA PRO A 5 51.84 18.71 -61.10
C PRO A 5 51.98 17.52 -60.10
N ALA A 6 50.88 17.29 -59.35
CA ALA A 6 50.26 16.04 -58.85
C ALA A 6 51.09 14.78 -58.49
N ALA A 7 50.90 14.31 -57.25
CA ALA A 7 50.81 12.87 -56.96
C ALA A 7 49.67 12.64 -55.95
N ALA A 8 48.61 11.96 -56.38
CA ALA A 8 47.50 11.53 -55.56
C ALA A 8 47.92 10.36 -54.66
N ARG A 9 47.66 10.47 -53.36
CA ARG A 9 47.67 9.33 -52.43
C ARG A 9 46.25 9.15 -51.89
N VAL A 10 45.65 8.03 -52.29
CA VAL A 10 44.41 7.49 -51.73
C VAL A 10 44.71 7.08 -50.29
N LEU A 11 44.13 7.77 -49.32
CA LEU A 11 44.11 7.33 -47.92
C LEU A 11 42.88 6.42 -47.76
N ALA A 12 43.11 5.14 -47.54
CA ALA A 12 42.07 4.21 -47.11
C ALA A 12 41.69 4.55 -45.66
N LEU A 13 40.45 5.00 -45.47
CA LEU A 13 39.83 5.13 -44.15
C LEU A 13 39.60 3.72 -43.60
N ALA A 14 40.37 3.32 -42.59
CA ALA A 14 40.01 2.19 -41.74
C ALA A 14 38.94 2.68 -40.75
N LEU A 15 37.67 2.32 -40.98
CA LEU A 15 36.63 2.41 -39.95
C LEU A 15 36.97 1.40 -38.84
N LEU A 16 37.42 1.91 -37.70
CA LEU A 16 37.37 1.18 -36.43
C LEU A 16 35.93 1.26 -35.93
N ALA A 17 35.20 0.15 -36.02
CA ALA A 17 33.92 -0.02 -35.35
C ALA A 17 34.17 -0.06 -33.83
N ALA A 18 33.61 0.92 -33.11
CA ALA A 18 33.49 0.86 -31.67
C ALA A 18 32.47 -0.23 -31.30
N PRO A 19 32.70 -1.02 -30.23
CA PRO A 19 31.66 -1.90 -29.71
C PRO A 19 30.55 -1.05 -29.12
N ALA A 20 29.33 -1.22 -29.63
CA ALA A 20 28.13 -0.75 -28.97
C ALA A 20 28.03 -1.45 -27.62
N CYS A 21 28.26 -0.72 -26.54
CA CYS A 21 27.85 -1.14 -25.21
C CYS A 21 26.32 -1.20 -25.24
N GLY A 22 25.78 -2.42 -25.27
CA GLY A 22 24.35 -2.65 -25.15
C GLY A 22 23.84 -2.06 -23.86
N GLU A 23 22.74 -1.33 -23.97
CA GLU A 23 21.92 -0.90 -22.84
C GLU A 23 21.56 -2.12 -21.98
N PRO A 24 21.68 -2.02 -20.64
CA PRO A 24 21.09 -3.03 -19.77
C PRO A 24 19.57 -3.03 -20.00
N PRO A 25 18.92 -4.21 -20.08
CA PRO A 25 17.47 -4.25 -20.15
C PRO A 25 16.91 -3.56 -18.92
N GLY A 26 16.01 -2.59 -19.16
CA GLY A 26 15.29 -1.90 -18.12
C GLY A 26 14.61 -2.91 -17.20
N ALA A 27 14.82 -2.74 -15.90
CA ALA A 27 13.91 -3.27 -14.90
C ALA A 27 12.58 -2.52 -15.07
N GLY A 28 11.76 -3.00 -16.01
CA GLY A 28 10.35 -2.70 -16.00
C GLY A 28 9.79 -3.32 -14.74
N SER A 29 9.32 -2.48 -13.83
CA SER A 29 8.39 -2.89 -12.79
C SER A 29 7.13 -3.39 -13.50
N THR A 30 7.05 -4.71 -13.68
CA THR A 30 5.89 -5.40 -14.23
C THR A 30 5.02 -5.85 -13.07
N THR A 31 4.11 -4.98 -12.62
CA THR A 31 2.85 -5.39 -11.99
C THR A 31 1.95 -6.18 -12.96
N THR A 32 2.34 -6.35 -14.22
CA THR A 32 1.53 -6.95 -15.29
C THR A 32 1.41 -8.48 -15.24
N GLY A 33 2.13 -9.20 -14.37
CA GLY A 33 2.24 -10.66 -14.49
C GLY A 33 1.04 -11.48 -13.99
N ARG A 34 0.28 -11.00 -13.00
CA ARG A 34 -0.73 -11.81 -12.30
C ARG A 34 -2.15 -11.56 -12.79
N ASP A 35 -2.49 -10.32 -13.12
CA ASP A 35 -3.75 -9.97 -13.79
C ASP A 35 -3.84 -10.60 -15.19
N GLU A 36 -2.72 -10.74 -15.91
CA GLU A 36 -2.68 -11.40 -17.22
C GLU A 36 -2.83 -12.92 -17.15
N ALA A 37 -2.56 -13.53 -15.99
CA ALA A 37 -2.67 -14.98 -15.77
C ALA A 37 -3.96 -15.40 -15.06
N TYR A 38 -4.76 -14.43 -14.60
CA TYR A 38 -6.04 -14.66 -13.99
C TYR A 38 -7.11 -14.78 -15.07
N GLU A 39 -7.61 -16.00 -15.30
CA GLU A 39 -8.81 -16.19 -16.12
C GLU A 39 -10.05 -16.01 -15.22
N PRO A 40 -10.93 -15.04 -15.51
CA PRO A 40 -12.18 -14.88 -14.78
C PRO A 40 -12.98 -16.17 -14.83
N LEU A 41 -13.48 -16.61 -13.68
CA LEU A 41 -14.31 -17.80 -13.60
C LEU A 41 -15.71 -17.48 -14.16
N GLU A 42 -16.35 -18.45 -14.80
CA GLU A 42 -17.79 -18.37 -15.04
C GLU A 42 -18.51 -18.57 -13.70
N TYR A 43 -19.04 -17.50 -13.12
CA TYR A 43 -19.72 -17.52 -11.82
C TYR A 43 -21.15 -18.05 -11.96
N GLN A 44 -21.56 -19.00 -11.09
CA GLN A 44 -22.96 -19.39 -10.96
C GLN A 44 -23.49 -18.84 -9.64
N CYS A 45 -24.55 -18.04 -9.72
CA CYS A 45 -25.04 -17.27 -8.57
C CYS A 45 -26.00 -18.05 -7.67
N GLU A 46 -25.64 -19.29 -7.36
CA GLU A 46 -26.34 -20.09 -6.36
C GLU A 46 -25.72 -19.81 -4.98
N ALA A 47 -26.56 -19.60 -3.97
CA ALA A 47 -26.11 -19.16 -2.63
C ALA A 47 -25.05 -20.07 -1.97
N ASP A 48 -25.02 -21.35 -2.36
CA ASP A 48 -24.07 -22.34 -1.84
C ASP A 48 -22.67 -22.22 -2.48
N GLU A 49 -22.50 -21.55 -3.63
CA GLU A 49 -21.22 -21.52 -4.37
C GLU A 49 -20.20 -20.55 -3.80
N ALA A 50 -20.59 -19.36 -3.39
CA ALA A 50 -19.68 -18.41 -2.75
C ALA A 50 -19.18 -18.95 -1.40
N SER A 51 -20.08 -19.60 -0.66
CA SER A 51 -19.72 -20.36 0.55
C SER A 51 -18.77 -21.51 0.24
N ALA A 52 -18.97 -22.24 -0.86
CA ALA A 52 -18.06 -23.32 -1.27
C ALA A 52 -16.66 -22.81 -1.66
N LEU A 53 -16.56 -21.67 -2.34
CA LEU A 53 -15.27 -21.02 -2.64
C LEU A 53 -14.54 -20.63 -1.35
N TYR A 54 -15.25 -20.02 -0.40
CA TYR A 54 -14.70 -19.70 0.91
C TYR A 54 -14.19 -20.95 1.63
N GLU A 55 -15.03 -21.98 1.79
CA GLU A 55 -14.67 -23.21 2.50
C GLU A 55 -13.51 -23.95 1.85
N GLN A 56 -13.42 -23.94 0.51
CA GLN A 56 -12.36 -24.62 -0.22
C GLN A 56 -11.05 -23.84 -0.21
N ARG A 57 -11.10 -22.51 -0.35
CA ARG A 57 -9.92 -21.69 -0.68
C ARG A 57 -9.52 -20.72 0.40
N ILE A 58 -10.45 -20.24 1.22
CA ILE A 58 -10.22 -19.18 2.22
C ILE A 58 -10.14 -19.76 3.63
N ALA A 59 -11.15 -20.53 4.07
CA ALA A 59 -11.19 -21.11 5.41
C ALA A 59 -9.90 -21.88 5.79
N PRO A 60 -9.28 -22.70 4.90
CA PRO A 60 -8.04 -23.39 5.24
C PRO A 60 -6.84 -22.46 5.49
N LEU A 61 -6.88 -21.23 4.98
CA LEU A 61 -5.85 -20.20 5.19
C LEU A 61 -5.97 -19.52 6.55
N LEU A 62 -7.16 -19.57 7.16
CA LEU A 62 -7.52 -18.90 8.41
C LEU A 62 -7.35 -19.81 9.64
N THR A 63 -6.94 -21.06 9.44
CA THR A 63 -6.69 -22.00 10.55
C THR A 63 -5.26 -21.90 11.06
N ALA A 64 -5.09 -21.88 12.39
CA ALA A 64 -3.81 -21.73 13.07
C ALA A 64 -2.75 -22.81 12.75
N GLU A 65 -3.14 -23.91 12.10
CA GLU A 65 -2.29 -25.08 11.82
C GLU A 65 -1.61 -25.03 10.45
N ARG A 66 -1.99 -24.09 9.56
CA ARG A 66 -1.35 -23.92 8.26
C ARG A 66 -0.35 -22.75 8.29
N PRO A 67 0.90 -22.93 7.85
CA PRO A 67 1.78 -21.80 7.57
C PRO A 67 1.18 -21.01 6.39
N SER A 68 0.46 -19.94 6.69
CA SER A 68 -0.10 -19.01 5.71
C SER A 68 0.87 -17.88 5.43
N SER A 69 0.84 -17.32 4.21
CA SER A 69 1.58 -16.09 3.94
C SER A 69 1.03 -14.91 4.73
N CYS A 70 -0.25 -14.99 5.11
CA CYS A 70 -0.93 -14.07 6.03
C CYS A 70 -0.15 -13.86 7.33
N ASN A 71 0.44 -14.92 7.90
CA ASN A 71 1.23 -14.83 9.15
C ASN A 71 2.60 -14.15 8.97
N SER A 72 3.09 -13.99 7.73
CA SER A 72 4.27 -13.15 7.45
C SER A 72 3.94 -11.67 7.37
N CYS A 73 2.67 -11.32 7.15
CA CYS A 73 2.15 -9.94 7.12
C CYS A 73 1.41 -9.53 8.40
N HIS A 74 1.09 -10.45 9.32
CA HIS A 74 0.47 -10.16 10.63
C HIS A 74 1.33 -9.21 11.50
N LEU A 75 2.63 -9.06 11.17
CA LEU A 75 3.53 -8.05 11.75
C LEU A 75 3.24 -6.60 11.33
N ALA A 76 2.38 -6.38 10.33
CA ALA A 76 1.77 -5.08 10.04
C ALA A 76 0.54 -4.79 10.92
N GLY A 77 0.33 -5.57 11.99
CA GLY A 77 -0.65 -5.35 13.07
C GLY A 77 -2.11 -5.35 12.63
N ILE A 78 -2.45 -6.13 11.62
CA ILE A 78 -3.83 -6.45 11.25
C ILE A 78 -4.09 -7.89 11.66
N ASP A 79 -4.92 -8.05 12.68
CA ASP A 79 -5.36 -9.37 13.10
C ASP A 79 -6.56 -9.83 12.28
N LEU A 80 -6.34 -10.79 11.36
CA LEU A 80 -7.41 -11.37 10.54
C LEU A 80 -8.52 -12.00 11.39
N GLU A 81 -8.24 -12.46 12.61
CA GLU A 81 -9.27 -12.98 13.52
C GLU A 81 -10.34 -11.93 13.87
N LEU A 82 -10.02 -10.64 13.77
CA LEU A 82 -10.98 -9.54 13.97
C LEU A 82 -11.99 -9.37 12.82
N TYR A 83 -11.73 -9.98 11.67
CA TYR A 83 -12.55 -9.84 10.45
C TYR A 83 -13.22 -11.16 10.04
N VAL A 84 -12.73 -12.29 10.53
CA VAL A 84 -13.31 -13.61 10.29
C VAL A 84 -14.53 -13.79 11.18
N GLN A 85 -15.69 -13.91 10.53
CA GLN A 85 -16.99 -14.03 11.20
C GLN A 85 -17.48 -15.48 11.18
N PRO A 86 -18.52 -15.83 11.97
CA PRO A 86 -19.05 -17.20 12.04
C PRO A 86 -19.47 -17.81 10.70
N THR A 87 -19.75 -16.99 9.67
CA THR A 87 -20.11 -17.46 8.34
C THR A 87 -19.31 -16.75 7.24
N PRO A 88 -19.15 -17.38 6.06
CA PRO A 88 -18.51 -16.74 4.90
C PRO A 88 -19.19 -15.43 4.51
N CYS A 89 -20.53 -15.43 4.42
CA CYS A 89 -21.32 -14.25 4.06
C CYS A 89 -21.11 -13.09 5.04
N GLN A 90 -21.10 -13.40 6.34
CA GLN A 90 -20.86 -12.39 7.36
C GLN A 90 -19.42 -11.88 7.32
N THR A 91 -18.46 -12.75 6.99
CA THR A 91 -17.05 -12.37 6.83
C THR A 91 -16.88 -11.41 5.66
N MET A 92 -17.48 -11.72 4.49
CA MET A 92 -17.46 -10.81 3.35
C MET A 92 -18.11 -9.47 3.69
N ALA A 93 -19.29 -9.49 4.32
CA ALA A 93 -19.98 -8.27 4.73
C ALA A 93 -19.12 -7.43 5.69
N CYS A 94 -18.40 -8.06 6.63
CA CYS A 94 -17.49 -7.35 7.53
C CYS A 94 -16.27 -6.78 6.78
N LEU A 95 -15.70 -7.53 5.84
CA LEU A 95 -14.59 -7.04 5.02
C LEU A 95 -15.00 -5.86 4.12
N VAL A 96 -16.23 -5.85 3.61
CA VAL A 96 -16.78 -4.72 2.86
C VAL A 96 -17.02 -3.51 3.77
N GLU A 97 -17.64 -3.71 4.94
CA GLU A 97 -17.90 -2.63 5.91
C GLU A 97 -16.60 -1.95 6.39
N ARG A 98 -15.49 -2.69 6.43
CA ARG A 98 -14.18 -2.19 6.84
C ARG A 98 -13.32 -1.65 5.69
N ASP A 99 -13.90 -1.49 4.49
CA ASP A 99 -13.21 -1.08 3.26
C ASP A 99 -11.99 -1.98 2.90
N LEU A 100 -12.03 -3.25 3.32
CA LEU A 100 -10.99 -4.24 2.98
C LEU A 100 -11.28 -4.94 1.67
N VAL A 101 -12.56 -4.99 1.28
CA VAL A 101 -13.05 -5.50 0.01
C VAL A 101 -13.86 -4.40 -0.68
N ASP A 102 -13.56 -4.21 -1.96
CA ASP A 102 -14.31 -3.35 -2.87
C ASP A 102 -15.07 -4.27 -3.85
N LEU A 103 -16.41 -4.30 -3.75
CA LEU A 103 -17.24 -5.09 -4.66
C LEU A 103 -17.52 -4.38 -6.00
N ASP A 104 -17.31 -3.06 -6.07
CA ASP A 104 -17.42 -2.29 -7.32
C ASP A 104 -16.15 -2.44 -8.16
N ASP A 105 -14.99 -2.56 -7.51
CA ASP A 105 -13.70 -2.90 -8.12
C ASP A 105 -12.97 -4.03 -7.36
N PRO A 106 -13.38 -5.30 -7.58
CA PRO A 106 -12.80 -6.48 -6.92
C PRO A 106 -11.27 -6.54 -6.94
N GLY A 107 -10.65 -6.14 -8.06
CA GLY A 107 -9.20 -6.18 -8.23
C GLY A 107 -8.46 -5.14 -7.40
N ALA A 108 -9.12 -4.03 -7.05
CA ALA A 108 -8.55 -2.97 -6.24
C ALA A 108 -8.66 -3.21 -4.72
N SER A 109 -9.36 -4.28 -4.30
CA SER A 109 -9.58 -4.61 -2.89
C SER A 109 -8.30 -4.60 -2.05
N THR A 110 -8.32 -3.89 -0.92
CA THR A 110 -7.19 -3.74 0.01
C THR A 110 -6.60 -5.09 0.44
N VAL A 111 -7.45 -6.09 0.70
CA VAL A 111 -7.02 -7.44 1.10
C VAL A 111 -6.15 -8.11 0.02
N LEU A 112 -6.44 -7.89 -1.27
CA LEU A 112 -5.65 -8.45 -2.37
C LEU A 112 -4.28 -7.78 -2.47
N GLN A 113 -4.23 -6.45 -2.26
CA GLN A 113 -2.98 -5.72 -2.19
C GLN A 113 -2.12 -6.23 -1.03
N TRP A 114 -2.73 -6.57 0.11
CA TRP A 114 -2.00 -7.13 1.25
C TRP A 114 -1.39 -8.50 0.93
N ILE A 115 -2.16 -9.39 0.30
CA ILE A 115 -1.66 -10.71 -0.11
C ILE A 115 -0.54 -10.58 -1.15
N ASP A 116 -0.65 -9.67 -2.12
CA ASP A 116 0.38 -9.50 -3.15
C ASP A 116 1.73 -9.00 -2.59
N ARG A 117 1.71 -8.28 -1.46
CA ARG A 117 2.91 -7.88 -0.72
C ARG A 117 3.59 -9.03 0.03
N GLY A 118 2.94 -10.19 0.14
CA GLY A 118 3.50 -11.39 0.74
C GLY A 118 4.84 -11.75 0.10
N GLN A 119 5.87 -11.94 0.92
CA GLN A 119 7.18 -12.40 0.46
C GLN A 119 7.37 -13.89 0.79
N PRO A 120 8.12 -14.65 -0.04
CA PRO A 120 8.46 -16.01 0.30
C PRO A 120 9.50 -16.06 1.43
N THR A 121 9.03 -15.95 2.67
CA THR A 121 9.87 -15.81 3.87
C THR A 121 10.36 -17.13 4.44
N SER A 122 9.84 -18.27 3.97
CA SER A 122 10.24 -19.60 4.43
C SER A 122 10.04 -20.67 3.37
N GLY A 123 10.53 -21.89 3.62
CA GLY A 123 10.23 -23.05 2.78
C GLY A 123 8.76 -23.47 2.77
N LEU A 124 7.95 -22.90 3.66
CA LEU A 124 6.50 -23.17 3.78
C LEU A 124 5.66 -22.05 3.17
N ILE A 125 6.14 -20.81 3.24
CA ILE A 125 5.52 -19.63 2.64
C ILE A 125 6.29 -19.35 1.37
N THR A 126 5.85 -19.99 0.28
CA THR A 126 6.47 -19.86 -1.05
C THR A 126 5.66 -18.91 -1.91
N LYS A 127 6.25 -18.43 -3.01
CA LYS A 127 5.52 -17.62 -4.00
C LYS A 127 4.27 -18.34 -4.51
N GLN A 128 4.33 -19.66 -4.70
CA GLN A 128 3.17 -20.44 -5.11
C GLN A 128 2.02 -20.34 -4.11
N ILE A 129 2.31 -20.39 -2.81
CA ILE A 129 1.28 -20.25 -1.76
C ILE A 129 0.67 -18.85 -1.79
N ILE A 130 1.49 -17.80 -1.89
CA ILE A 130 1.01 -16.41 -2.00
C ILE A 130 0.11 -16.23 -3.24
N ASP A 131 0.50 -16.82 -4.37
CA ASP A 131 -0.28 -16.77 -5.61
C ASP A 131 -1.62 -17.53 -5.47
N GLU A 132 -1.62 -18.69 -4.81
CA GLU A 132 -2.84 -19.46 -4.51
C GLU A 132 -3.79 -18.69 -3.57
N GLU A 133 -3.25 -18.02 -2.55
CA GLU A 133 -4.02 -17.17 -1.63
C GLU A 133 -4.66 -15.99 -2.38
N TYR A 134 -3.89 -15.30 -3.23
CA TYR A 134 -4.38 -14.18 -4.04
C TYR A 134 -5.52 -14.62 -4.97
N VAL A 135 -5.33 -15.72 -5.70
CA VAL A 135 -6.34 -16.26 -6.62
C VAL A 135 -7.58 -16.73 -5.87
N GLY A 136 -7.41 -17.31 -4.68
CA GLY A 136 -8.52 -17.72 -3.81
C GLY A 136 -9.39 -16.54 -3.41
N PHE A 137 -8.77 -15.50 -2.83
CA PHE A 137 -9.48 -14.29 -2.39
C PHE A 137 -10.14 -13.56 -3.55
N ARG A 138 -9.42 -13.37 -4.66
CA ARG A 138 -9.95 -12.67 -5.83
C ARG A 138 -11.19 -13.38 -6.39
N ALA A 139 -11.13 -14.70 -6.54
CA ALA A 139 -12.26 -15.47 -7.04
C ALA A 139 -13.50 -15.36 -6.13
N TRP A 140 -13.29 -15.30 -4.81
CA TRP A 140 -14.39 -15.14 -3.86
C TRP A 140 -15.01 -13.74 -3.91
N ILE A 141 -14.19 -12.69 -3.95
CA ILE A 141 -14.65 -11.30 -4.07
C ILE A 141 -15.43 -11.10 -5.38
N GLU A 142 -14.89 -11.56 -6.51
CA GLU A 142 -15.55 -11.41 -7.81
C GLU A 142 -16.86 -12.19 -7.90
N GLN A 143 -16.96 -13.35 -7.25
CA GLN A 143 -18.22 -14.10 -7.16
C GLN A 143 -19.28 -13.28 -6.40
N GLU A 144 -18.95 -12.71 -5.24
CA GLU A 144 -19.87 -11.88 -4.45
C GLU A 144 -20.24 -10.59 -5.20
N ALA A 145 -19.29 -9.96 -5.91
CA ALA A 145 -19.55 -8.81 -6.75
C ALA A 145 -20.50 -9.12 -7.92
N ALA A 146 -20.32 -10.27 -8.57
CA ALA A 146 -21.13 -10.69 -9.72
C ALA A 146 -22.55 -11.15 -9.32
N CYS A 147 -22.66 -11.81 -8.16
CA CYS A 147 -23.89 -12.46 -7.73
C CYS A 147 -24.68 -11.67 -6.68
N GLY A 148 -24.09 -10.59 -6.17
CA GLY A 148 -24.59 -9.85 -5.03
C GLY A 148 -24.18 -10.50 -3.71
N PRO A 149 -24.08 -9.70 -2.62
CA PRO A 149 -23.68 -10.20 -1.32
C PRO A 149 -24.64 -11.30 -0.86
N CYS A 150 -24.11 -12.42 -0.36
CA CYS A 150 -24.93 -13.57 0.03
C CYS A 150 -25.78 -13.36 1.30
N GLY A 151 -25.77 -12.16 1.90
CA GLY A 151 -26.69 -11.75 2.97
C GLY A 151 -26.58 -10.27 3.34
N GLU A 152 -27.62 -9.75 4.00
CA GLU A 152 -27.61 -8.45 4.66
C GLU A 152 -27.45 -8.66 6.17
N PHE A 153 -26.55 -7.91 6.80
CA PHE A 153 -26.26 -7.99 8.23
C PHE A 153 -26.37 -6.60 8.83
N GLU A 154 -27.00 -6.48 10.00
CA GLU A 154 -27.13 -5.19 10.70
C GLU A 154 -25.80 -4.75 11.35
N ASP A 155 -25.03 -5.72 11.82
CA ASP A 155 -23.68 -5.56 12.34
C ASP A 155 -22.86 -6.78 11.87
N PRO A 156 -22.25 -6.71 10.66
CA PRO A 156 -21.53 -7.83 10.10
C PRO A 156 -20.28 -8.16 10.91
N CYS A 157 -19.63 -7.19 11.54
CA CYS A 157 -18.40 -7.42 12.28
C CYS A 157 -18.60 -7.82 13.76
N GLY A 158 -19.79 -7.60 14.33
CA GLY A 158 -20.16 -7.97 15.70
C GLY A 158 -19.42 -7.20 16.79
N ASP A 159 -19.72 -7.52 18.06
CA ASP A 159 -19.07 -6.90 19.23
C ASP A 159 -17.55 -7.17 19.34
N ALA A 160 -16.97 -8.11 18.57
CA ALA A 160 -15.50 -8.25 18.51
C ALA A 160 -14.83 -7.07 17.79
N ALA A 161 -15.62 -6.30 17.05
CA ALA A 161 -15.31 -5.00 16.49
C ALA A 161 -15.80 -3.83 17.36
N SER A 162 -16.23 -4.09 18.60
CA SER A 162 -16.80 -3.05 19.45
C SER A 162 -15.78 -1.94 19.64
N GLU A 163 -16.21 -0.73 19.24
CA GLU A 163 -15.49 0.54 19.16
C GLU A 163 -14.00 0.32 18.89
N PRO A 164 -13.50 0.43 17.63
CA PRO A 164 -12.05 0.40 17.43
C PRO A 164 -11.47 1.31 18.48
N ALA A 165 -10.51 0.84 19.29
CA ALA A 165 -9.80 1.67 20.22
C ALA A 165 -9.22 2.79 19.37
N THR A 166 -9.99 3.87 19.29
CA THR A 166 -9.71 4.97 18.38
C THR A 166 -8.32 5.36 18.75
N CYS A 167 -7.45 5.51 17.76
CA CYS A 167 -6.07 5.91 17.97
C CYS A 167 -6.05 7.27 18.67
N ALA A 168 -6.23 7.25 19.99
CA ALA A 168 -6.70 8.39 20.72
C ALA A 168 -5.59 9.43 20.64
N PRO A 169 -5.93 10.71 20.41
CA PRO A 169 -4.94 11.77 20.23
C PRO A 169 -3.98 11.93 21.43
N ASP A 170 -4.24 11.25 22.56
CA ASP A 170 -3.49 11.36 23.81
C ASP A 170 -2.95 10.04 24.38
N GLU A 171 -3.16 8.88 23.74
CA GLU A 171 -2.51 7.64 24.20
C GLU A 171 -1.13 7.52 23.51
N PRO A 172 -0.01 7.74 24.21
CA PRO A 172 1.28 7.39 23.64
C PRO A 172 1.25 5.90 23.31
N ASP A 173 1.46 5.54 22.04
CA ASP A 173 1.89 4.19 21.66
C ASP A 173 2.91 3.75 22.72
N GLU A 174 2.60 2.68 23.46
CA GLU A 174 3.21 2.37 24.76
C GLU A 174 4.70 2.74 24.83
N PRO A 175 5.13 3.58 25.79
CA PRO A 175 6.53 3.95 25.89
C PRO A 175 7.28 2.86 26.64
N ASP A 176 8.23 2.20 25.98
CA ASP A 176 9.44 1.73 26.68
C ASP A 176 10.65 1.55 25.74
N GLU A 177 10.46 1.25 24.45
CA GLU A 177 11.57 1.20 23.48
C GLU A 177 11.34 2.11 22.27
N PRO A 178 12.26 3.07 21.99
CA PRO A 178 12.24 3.82 20.74
C PRO A 178 12.28 2.86 19.56
N TRP A 179 11.38 3.03 18.59
CA TRP A 179 11.48 2.31 17.32
C TRP A 179 12.85 2.56 16.68
N GLN A 180 13.53 1.47 16.34
CA GLN A 180 14.83 1.49 15.69
C GLN A 180 14.63 1.19 14.21
N ASP A 181 15.03 2.14 13.36
CA ASP A 181 15.03 1.95 11.91
C ASP A 181 16.05 0.85 11.54
N PRO A 182 15.62 -0.33 11.04
CA PRO A 182 16.54 -1.37 10.56
C PRO A 182 17.27 -0.96 9.27
N GLY A 183 16.79 0.09 8.59
CA GLY A 183 17.43 0.67 7.40
C GLY A 183 17.23 -0.14 6.12
N ASP A 184 16.33 -1.12 6.12
CA ASP A 184 15.96 -1.90 4.93
C ASP A 184 14.76 -1.30 4.18
N CYS A 185 14.49 -1.86 3.00
CA CYS A 185 13.36 -1.48 2.14
C CYS A 185 12.20 -2.48 2.22
N SER A 186 12.09 -3.23 3.32
CA SER A 186 10.97 -4.15 3.46
C SER A 186 9.67 -3.35 3.70
N PRO A 187 8.53 -3.79 3.15
CA PRO A 187 7.25 -3.13 3.41
C PRO A 187 6.95 -2.94 4.92
N PRO A 188 7.18 -3.94 5.81
CA PRO A 188 6.99 -3.74 7.25
C PRO A 188 7.84 -2.61 7.85
N THR A 189 9.08 -2.45 7.39
CA THR A 189 9.95 -1.34 7.84
C THR A 189 9.39 0.01 7.41
N LEU A 190 8.94 0.13 6.16
CA LEU A 190 8.40 1.38 5.62
C LEU A 190 7.07 1.77 6.29
N GLU A 191 6.24 0.79 6.61
CA GLU A 191 4.99 0.96 7.36
C GLU A 191 5.24 1.35 8.82
N ALA A 192 6.17 0.67 9.50
CA ALA A 192 6.57 1.03 10.85
C ALA A 192 7.18 2.45 10.89
N MET A 193 8.00 2.79 9.88
CA MET A 193 8.54 4.13 9.73
C MET A 193 7.41 5.15 9.55
N PHE A 194 6.40 4.89 8.72
CA PHE A 194 5.24 5.78 8.58
C PHE A 194 4.53 5.98 9.92
N ARG A 195 4.26 4.91 10.67
CA ARG A 195 3.65 5.00 12.01
C ARG A 195 4.45 5.90 12.93
N HIS A 196 5.75 5.64 13.06
CA HIS A 196 6.64 6.30 14.02
C HIS A 196 7.21 7.65 13.55
N ARG A 197 7.01 8.06 12.29
CA ARG A 197 7.51 9.34 11.76
C ARG A 197 6.38 10.24 11.26
N VAL A 198 5.31 9.69 10.70
CA VAL A 198 4.26 10.48 10.07
C VAL A 198 2.98 10.45 10.90
N HIS A 199 2.45 9.26 11.16
CA HIS A 199 1.15 9.08 11.82
C HIS A 199 1.17 9.50 13.30
N ARG A 200 2.32 9.42 13.97
CA ARG A 200 2.50 9.98 15.32
C ARG A 200 2.22 11.48 15.44
N TRP A 201 2.27 12.23 14.33
CA TRP A 201 2.00 13.67 14.31
C TRP A 201 0.58 13.99 13.82
N ARG A 202 -0.28 12.98 13.64
CA ARG A 202 -1.63 13.12 13.05
C ARG A 202 -2.44 14.22 13.71
N ASP A 203 -2.30 14.45 15.02
CA ASP A 203 -3.09 15.43 15.75
C ASP A 203 -2.90 16.88 15.28
N ARG A 204 -1.78 17.19 14.61
CA ARG A 204 -1.57 18.50 13.97
C ARG A 204 -2.47 18.72 12.75
N CYS A 205 -2.87 17.64 12.10
CA CYS A 205 -3.65 17.59 10.87
C CYS A 205 -5.11 17.17 11.12
N TYR A 206 -5.31 16.34 12.16
CA TYR A 206 -6.54 15.68 12.55
C TYR A 206 -7.76 16.60 12.62
N PRO A 207 -7.69 17.86 13.11
CA PRO A 207 -8.88 18.72 13.15
C PRO A 207 -9.58 18.97 11.79
N CYS A 208 -8.90 18.77 10.66
CA CYS A 208 -9.41 19.10 9.33
C CYS A 208 -9.30 17.99 8.27
N HIS A 209 -8.68 16.84 8.57
CA HIS A 209 -8.26 15.85 7.56
C HIS A 209 -8.74 14.43 7.83
N TYR A 210 -9.69 14.27 8.75
CA TYR A 210 -10.12 12.96 9.19
C TYR A 210 -11.51 12.64 8.65
N ASP A 211 -11.70 11.37 8.31
CA ASP A 211 -12.79 10.84 7.48
C ASP A 211 -14.22 11.01 8.03
N SER A 212 -14.40 11.25 9.33
CA SER A 212 -15.73 11.31 9.94
C SER A 212 -16.29 12.73 10.21
N LYS A 213 -15.68 13.80 9.67
CA LYS A 213 -16.19 15.19 9.83
C LYS A 213 -16.48 15.89 8.51
N ASP A 214 -17.51 16.74 8.55
CA ASP A 214 -17.72 17.85 7.62
C ASP A 214 -16.69 18.98 7.87
N ALA A 215 -15.41 18.74 7.57
CA ALA A 215 -14.36 19.76 7.61
C ALA A 215 -13.96 20.22 6.20
N GLU A 216 -13.51 21.47 6.06
CA GLU A 216 -12.92 21.97 4.80
C GLU A 216 -11.49 21.42 4.66
N GLY A 217 -11.35 20.20 4.13
CA GLY A 217 -10.08 19.54 3.82
C GLY A 217 -10.31 18.19 3.13
N PRO A 218 -9.32 17.63 2.41
CA PRO A 218 -9.39 16.24 1.97
C PRO A 218 -9.30 15.31 3.19
N ASP A 219 -10.11 14.27 3.17
CA ASP A 219 -10.13 13.22 4.17
C ASP A 219 -9.08 12.17 3.84
N TRP A 220 -8.01 12.13 4.63
CA TRP A 220 -6.92 11.18 4.41
C TRP A 220 -6.38 10.53 5.68
N ILE A 221 -6.75 11.04 6.86
CA ILE A 221 -6.54 10.38 8.15
C ILE A 221 -7.74 9.49 8.42
N ILE A 222 -7.49 8.19 8.51
CA ILE A 222 -8.54 7.19 8.68
C ILE A 222 -8.70 6.86 10.16
N GLU A 223 -9.92 6.96 10.68
CA GLU A 223 -10.21 6.60 12.07
C GLU A 223 -10.38 5.09 12.22
N ASP A 224 -9.50 4.48 13.01
CA ASP A 224 -9.50 3.05 13.27
C ASP A 224 -8.61 2.74 14.48
N GLU A 225 -8.44 1.45 14.78
CA GLU A 225 -7.40 0.92 15.66
C GLU A 225 -6.01 1.45 15.27
N CYS A 226 -5.15 1.78 16.24
CA CYS A 226 -3.88 2.50 16.00
C CYS A 226 -3.07 1.99 14.80
N THR A 227 -2.85 0.69 14.73
CA THR A 227 -2.04 0.11 13.66
C THR A 227 -2.76 0.18 12.31
N LEU A 228 -4.06 -0.11 12.29
CA LEU A 228 -4.85 -0.09 11.07
C LEU A 228 -5.07 1.34 10.56
N SER A 229 -5.35 2.28 11.46
CA SER A 229 -5.44 3.71 11.16
C SER A 229 -4.16 4.21 10.50
N SER A 230 -3.00 3.86 11.05
CA SER A 230 -1.69 4.21 10.46
C SER A 230 -1.54 3.64 9.05
N LEU A 231 -1.80 2.35 8.87
CA LEU A 231 -1.64 1.71 7.56
C LEU A 231 -2.63 2.23 6.52
N ARG A 232 -3.92 2.39 6.87
CA ARG A 232 -4.95 2.93 5.98
C ARG A 232 -4.65 4.38 5.60
N THR A 233 -4.22 5.20 6.57
CA THR A 233 -3.75 6.56 6.30
C THR A 233 -2.56 6.55 5.33
N MET A 234 -1.56 5.68 5.53
CA MET A 234 -0.41 5.55 4.61
C MET A 234 -0.87 5.23 3.19
N ASN A 235 -1.75 4.23 3.04
CA ASN A 235 -2.25 3.82 1.73
C ASN A 235 -3.05 4.95 1.07
N THR A 236 -3.88 5.67 1.81
CA THR A 236 -4.64 6.81 1.29
C THR A 236 -3.72 7.93 0.81
N VAL A 237 -2.71 8.34 1.60
CA VAL A 237 -1.81 9.43 1.15
C VAL A 237 -1.00 9.05 -0.10
N LEU A 238 -0.68 7.76 -0.29
CA LEU A 238 -0.03 7.26 -1.49
C LEU A 238 -0.99 7.20 -2.67
N ARG A 239 -2.18 6.64 -2.47
CA ARG A 239 -3.23 6.50 -3.49
C ARG A 239 -3.70 7.85 -4.04
N GLU A 240 -3.87 8.84 -3.17
CA GLU A 240 -4.29 10.20 -3.53
C GLU A 240 -3.15 11.05 -4.13
N GLY A 241 -1.94 10.50 -4.25
CA GLY A 241 -0.81 11.18 -4.88
C GLY A 241 -0.26 12.36 -4.07
N TYR A 242 -0.41 12.33 -2.74
CA TYR A 242 0.15 13.36 -1.87
C TYR A 242 1.67 13.21 -1.67
N VAL A 243 2.21 12.07 -2.10
CA VAL A 243 3.62 11.74 -2.10
C VAL A 243 4.12 11.68 -3.56
N ASP A 244 5.10 12.51 -3.89
CA ASP A 244 5.78 12.49 -5.20
C ASP A 244 7.09 11.70 -5.05
N LEU A 245 7.09 10.43 -5.45
CA LEU A 245 8.27 9.56 -5.34
C LEU A 245 9.39 9.95 -6.31
N ALA A 246 9.06 10.63 -7.42
CA ALA A 246 10.06 11.09 -8.38
C ALA A 246 10.76 12.36 -7.89
N HIS A 247 10.03 13.20 -7.14
CA HIS A 247 10.54 14.43 -6.54
C HIS A 247 10.04 14.53 -5.09
N PRO A 248 10.63 13.78 -4.15
CA PRO A 248 10.22 13.73 -2.73
C PRO A 248 9.90 15.10 -2.12
N GLU A 249 10.74 16.10 -2.41
CA GLU A 249 10.63 17.47 -1.90
C GLU A 249 9.38 18.22 -2.40
N ARG A 250 8.71 17.71 -3.44
CA ARG A 250 7.51 18.29 -4.05
C ARG A 250 6.22 17.66 -3.54
N SER A 251 6.32 16.66 -2.67
CA SER A 251 5.17 15.99 -2.05
C SER A 251 4.25 17.00 -1.36
N LEU A 252 2.95 16.94 -1.67
CA LEU A 252 1.95 17.81 -1.03
C LEU A 252 1.88 17.57 0.49
N LEU A 253 2.15 16.35 0.93
CA LEU A 253 2.24 15.98 2.34
C LEU A 253 3.35 16.76 3.09
N LEU A 254 4.35 17.30 2.39
CA LEU A 254 5.36 18.21 2.95
C LEU A 254 5.00 19.68 2.74
N LEU A 255 4.59 20.02 1.52
CA LEU A 255 4.51 21.41 1.10
C LEU A 255 3.26 22.13 1.63
N LYS A 256 2.11 21.45 1.74
CA LYS A 256 0.88 22.06 2.26
C LYS A 256 0.99 22.44 3.74
N PRO A 257 1.45 21.57 4.65
CA PRO A 257 1.59 21.96 6.05
C PRO A 257 2.76 22.94 6.32
N LEU A 258 3.70 23.11 5.39
CA LEU A 258 4.84 24.01 5.56
C LEU A 258 4.46 25.48 5.31
N ALA A 259 4.97 26.37 6.14
CA ALA A 259 4.79 27.81 5.96
C ALA A 259 5.26 28.30 4.58
N GLU A 260 4.47 29.17 3.94
CA GLU A 260 4.82 29.76 2.64
C GLU A 260 6.17 30.50 2.69
N ALA A 261 6.48 31.15 3.81
CA ALA A 261 7.75 31.83 4.03
C ALA A 261 8.96 30.87 4.06
N ALA A 262 8.73 29.59 4.35
CA ALA A 262 9.72 28.52 4.33
C ALA A 262 9.73 27.73 3.01
N GLY A 263 8.95 28.15 2.01
CA GLY A 263 8.85 27.50 0.70
C GLY A 263 7.70 26.51 0.57
N GLY A 264 6.76 26.49 1.53
CA GLY A 264 5.53 25.72 1.44
C GLY A 264 4.48 26.32 0.48
N LEU A 265 3.30 25.71 0.48
CA LEU A 265 2.15 26.10 -0.33
C LEU A 265 1.03 26.59 0.57
N GLU A 266 0.16 27.46 0.03
CA GLU A 266 -1.04 27.90 0.73
C GLU A 266 -1.87 26.71 1.25
N HIS A 267 -2.19 26.75 2.54
CA HIS A 267 -2.98 25.76 3.25
C HIS A 267 -4.04 26.43 4.12
N GLY A 268 -5.31 26.10 3.84
CA GLY A 268 -6.47 26.73 4.49
C GLY A 268 -6.50 26.54 6.02
N GLY A 269 -5.83 25.51 6.54
CA GLY A 269 -5.75 25.21 7.98
C GLY A 269 -4.64 25.93 8.75
N HIS A 270 -3.94 26.89 8.13
CA HIS A 270 -2.69 27.50 8.63
C HIS A 270 -1.50 26.54 8.69
N ASP A 271 -0.30 27.10 8.71
CA ASP A 271 0.98 26.37 8.78
C ASP A 271 1.00 25.38 9.97
N LYS A 272 1.42 24.14 9.70
CA LYS A 272 1.67 23.10 10.71
C LYS A 272 3.16 22.88 10.97
N PHE A 273 3.99 23.29 10.01
CA PHE A 273 5.44 23.36 10.10
C PHE A 273 5.87 24.80 9.83
N GLU A 274 6.45 25.46 10.83
CA GLU A 274 6.91 26.85 10.67
C GLU A 274 8.13 26.94 9.73
N THR A 275 8.99 25.92 9.75
CA THR A 275 10.20 25.84 8.94
C THR A 275 10.51 24.41 8.57
N THR A 276 11.45 24.21 7.64
CA THR A 276 11.99 22.88 7.34
C THR A 276 12.79 22.28 8.51
N ALA A 277 13.06 23.02 9.58
CA ALA A 277 13.72 22.50 10.79
C ALA A 277 12.73 21.97 11.84
N ASP A 278 11.41 22.06 11.59
CA ASP A 278 10.39 21.45 12.44
C ASP A 278 10.61 19.92 12.51
N GLU A 279 10.50 19.34 13.70
CA GLU A 279 10.70 17.90 13.92
C GLU A 279 9.72 17.07 13.08
N ALA A 280 8.45 17.49 13.01
CA ALA A 280 7.45 16.79 12.21
C ALA A 280 7.74 16.90 10.72
N TYR A 281 8.22 18.06 10.25
CA TYR A 281 8.67 18.19 8.86
C TYR A 281 9.82 17.23 8.54
N GLN A 282 10.83 17.16 9.41
CA GLN A 282 11.99 16.28 9.22
C GLN A 282 11.59 14.81 9.24
N ASP A 283 10.70 14.41 10.15
CA ASP A 283 10.18 13.05 10.19
C ASP A 283 9.42 12.70 8.90
N TYR A 284 8.52 13.58 8.43
CA TYR A 284 7.79 13.38 7.18
C TYR A 284 8.74 13.27 5.98
N ALA A 285 9.69 14.20 5.88
CA ALA A 285 10.66 14.23 4.79
C ALA A 285 11.51 12.95 4.77
N SER A 286 11.98 12.50 5.93
CA SER A 286 12.78 11.28 6.04
C SER A 286 12.04 10.03 5.58
N TRP A 287 10.74 9.91 5.91
CA TRP A 287 9.92 8.79 5.46
C TRP A 287 9.69 8.83 3.95
N ILE A 288 9.33 9.99 3.40
CA ILE A 288 9.13 10.17 1.95
C ILE A 288 10.42 9.86 1.18
N GLU A 289 11.55 10.38 1.65
CA GLU A 289 12.87 10.11 1.05
C GLU A 289 13.22 8.62 1.09
N ARG A 290 12.99 7.95 2.23
CA ARG A 290 13.19 6.49 2.35
C ARG A 290 12.29 5.73 1.38
N LEU A 291 11.01 6.07 1.34
CA LEU A 291 10.04 5.41 0.47
C LEU A 291 10.41 5.55 -1.01
N ALA A 292 10.83 6.74 -1.44
CA ALA A 292 11.31 6.99 -2.80
C ALA A 292 12.59 6.19 -3.13
N GLN A 293 13.54 6.08 -2.19
CA GLN A 293 14.74 5.26 -2.37
C GLN A 293 14.43 3.77 -2.52
N CYS A 294 13.37 3.30 -1.85
CA CYS A 294 12.93 1.91 -1.85
C CYS A 294 11.96 1.55 -2.98
N THR A 295 11.45 2.55 -3.71
CA THR A 295 10.45 2.38 -4.79
C THR A 295 11.00 2.95 -6.10
N PRO A 296 11.87 2.22 -6.82
CA PRO A 296 12.55 2.69 -8.03
C PRO A 296 11.66 2.78 -9.28
#